data_AF-A0A7S2PAZ9-F1
#
_entry.id   AF-A0A7S2PAZ9-F1
#
_cell.length_a   1.000
_cell.length_b   1.000
_cell.length_c   1.000
_cell.angle_alpha   90.00
_cell.angle_beta   90.00
_cell.angle_gamma   90.00
#
_symmetry.space_group_name_H-M   'P 1'
#
loop_
_entity.id
_entity.type
_entity.pdbx_description
1 polymer ?
#
loop_
_entity_poly.entity_id
_entity_poly.type
_entity_poly.pdbx_seq_one_letter_code
_entity_poly.pdbx_strand_id
1 'polypeptide(L)'
;CNASWVLDAIHKKIAGFQRDEVYIGTAEERAKKNMGDDVSALPLGVGHMAKLPGFFEQVGLPPAVLELMENDPSVKKFVDDLMDSMHSRNSAAAAEVNSEVP
;
A
#
# COMPACT_ATOMS: atom_id res chain seq x y z
N CYS A 1 16.17 -28.73 -1.13
CA CYS A 1 15.40 -27.61 -1.74
C CYS A 1 15.23 -27.76 -3.26
N ASN A 2 16.21 -28.25 -4.03
CA ASN A 2 16.17 -28.33 -5.50
C ASN A 2 14.99 -29.09 -6.14
N ALA A 3 14.38 -30.06 -5.44
CA ALA A 3 13.23 -30.81 -5.96
C ALA A 3 11.97 -29.93 -6.16
N SER A 4 11.84 -28.86 -5.39
CA SER A 4 10.71 -27.92 -5.52
C SER A 4 10.72 -27.21 -6.89
N TRP A 5 11.88 -26.77 -7.36
CA TRP A 5 12.06 -26.14 -8.67
C TRP A 5 11.73 -27.06 -9.84
N VAL A 6 12.02 -28.37 -9.70
CA VAL A 6 11.68 -29.36 -10.73
C VAL A 6 10.17 -29.59 -10.78
N LEU A 7 9.51 -29.70 -9.61
CA LEU A 7 8.06 -29.82 -9.54
C LEU A 7 7.35 -28.56 -10.06
N ASP A 8 7.87 -27.38 -9.75
CA ASP A 8 7.36 -26.11 -10.26
C ASP A 8 7.48 -26.01 -11.79
N ALA A 9 8.63 -26.40 -12.37
CA ALA A 9 8.81 -26.41 -13.81
C ALA A 9 7.85 -27.36 -14.55
N ILE A 10 7.60 -28.55 -13.98
CA ILE A 10 6.63 -29.51 -14.52
C ILE A 10 5.21 -28.95 -14.39
N HIS A 11 4.87 -28.43 -13.22
CA HIS A 11 3.55 -27.86 -12.94
C HIS A 11 3.24 -26.69 -13.87
N LYS A 12 4.20 -25.77 -14.08
CA LYS A 12 4.09 -24.66 -15.03
C LYS A 12 3.80 -25.13 -16.45
N LYS A 13 4.41 -26.23 -16.88
CA LYS A 13 4.22 -26.80 -18.22
C LYS A 13 2.86 -27.49 -18.40
N ILE A 14 2.31 -28.09 -17.33
CA ILE A 14 1.01 -28.79 -17.35
C ILE A 14 -0.15 -27.80 -17.20
N ALA A 15 -0.04 -26.85 -16.25
CA ALA A 15 -1.09 -25.88 -15.95
C ALA A 15 -1.21 -24.79 -17.03
N GLY A 16 -0.23 -24.67 -17.93
CA GLY A 16 -0.29 -23.75 -19.06
C GLY A 16 -0.19 -22.28 -18.65
N PHE A 17 0.47 -21.97 -17.53
CA PHE A 17 0.65 -20.59 -17.09
C PHE A 17 1.39 -19.78 -18.16
N GLN A 18 0.73 -18.74 -18.65
CA GLN A 18 1.31 -17.77 -19.59
C GLN A 18 1.63 -16.47 -18.84
N ARG A 19 2.42 -15.61 -19.47
CA ARG A 19 2.65 -14.27 -18.90
C ARG A 19 1.34 -13.49 -18.87
N ASP A 20 1.18 -12.63 -17.88
CA ASP A 20 -0.02 -11.79 -17.68
C ASP A 20 -0.40 -10.97 -18.92
N GLU A 21 0.58 -10.63 -19.75
CA GLU A 21 0.37 -9.94 -21.03
C GLU A 21 -0.51 -10.73 -22.02
N VAL A 22 -0.57 -12.06 -21.90
CA VAL A 22 -1.42 -12.90 -22.78
C VAL A 22 -2.86 -12.98 -22.28
N TYR A 23 -3.08 -12.92 -20.96
CA TYR A 23 -4.42 -13.04 -20.37
C TYR A 23 -5.10 -11.70 -20.11
N ILE A 24 -4.32 -10.68 -19.75
CA ILE A 24 -4.81 -9.35 -19.33
C ILE A 24 -4.49 -8.29 -20.41
N GLY A 25 -3.59 -8.60 -21.35
CA GLY A 25 -3.07 -7.67 -22.34
C GLY A 25 -1.83 -6.92 -21.84
N THR A 26 -1.15 -6.24 -22.77
CA THR A 26 0.02 -5.41 -22.47
C THR A 26 -0.37 -4.24 -21.56
N ALA A 27 0.61 -3.66 -20.87
CA ALA A 27 0.37 -2.51 -19.98
C ALA A 27 -0.28 -1.32 -20.73
N GLU A 28 0.12 -1.11 -21.99
CA GLU A 28 -0.40 -0.07 -22.87
C GLU A 28 -1.89 -0.30 -23.21
N GLU A 29 -2.26 -1.55 -23.49
CA GLU A 29 -3.65 -1.91 -23.77
C GLU A 29 -4.56 -1.76 -22.55
N ARG A 30 -4.04 -2.03 -21.35
CA ARG A 30 -4.77 -1.81 -20.09
C ARG A 30 -4.98 -0.33 -19.78
N ALA A 31 -3.95 0.50 -20.01
CA ALA A 31 -4.06 1.95 -19.86
C ALA A 31 -5.12 2.52 -20.82
N LYS A 32 -5.14 2.04 -22.08
CA LYS A 32 -6.12 2.47 -23.09
C LYS A 32 -7.56 2.03 -22.76
N LYS A 33 -7.72 0.89 -22.08
CA LYS A 33 -9.04 0.36 -21.67
C LYS A 33 -9.51 0.88 -20.31
N ASN A 34 -8.77 1.81 -19.68
CA ASN A 34 -9.03 2.29 -18.32
C ASN A 34 -9.22 1.14 -17.32
N MET A 35 -8.46 0.06 -17.48
CA MET A 35 -8.47 -1.08 -16.55
C MET A 35 -7.61 -0.82 -15.30
N GLY A 36 -7.60 0.43 -14.82
CA GLY A 36 -6.97 0.76 -13.56
C GLY A 36 -7.78 0.22 -12.37
N ASP A 37 -7.13 0.04 -11.24
CA ASP A 37 -7.81 -0.36 -10.01
C ASP A 37 -8.84 0.72 -9.62
N ASP A 38 -10.12 0.35 -9.59
CA ASP A 38 -11.18 1.22 -9.10
C ASP A 38 -11.20 1.15 -7.56
N VAL A 39 -10.45 2.07 -6.95
CA VAL A 39 -10.37 2.22 -5.49
C VAL A 39 -11.73 2.41 -4.82
N SER A 40 -12.75 2.87 -5.55
CA SER A 40 -14.10 3.07 -5.04
C SER A 40 -14.97 1.80 -5.08
N ALA A 41 -14.60 0.83 -5.92
CA ALA A 41 -15.30 -0.45 -6.08
C ALA A 41 -14.58 -1.63 -5.41
N LEU A 42 -13.50 -1.39 -4.67
CA LEU A 42 -12.79 -2.44 -3.93
C LEU A 42 -13.72 -3.02 -2.84
N PRO A 43 -14.08 -4.31 -2.90
CA PRO A 43 -14.85 -4.94 -1.84
C PRO A 43 -13.94 -5.07 -0.62
N LEU A 44 -14.07 -4.14 0.34
CA LEU A 44 -13.40 -4.19 1.63
C LEU A 44 -13.99 -5.36 2.45
N GLY A 45 -13.46 -6.55 2.20
CA GLY A 45 -13.78 -7.76 2.94
C GLY A 45 -12.99 -7.88 4.25
N VAL A 46 -13.37 -8.86 5.07
CA VAL A 46 -12.63 -9.20 6.30
C VAL A 46 -11.15 -9.45 5.98
N GLY A 47 -10.23 -8.89 6.78
CA GLY A 47 -8.78 -9.00 6.57
C GLY A 47 -8.16 -7.94 5.67
N HIS A 48 -8.94 -7.08 5.00
CA HIS A 48 -8.41 -5.89 4.34
C HIS A 48 -8.18 -4.78 5.37
N MET A 49 -6.99 -4.15 5.32
CA MET A 49 -6.71 -2.95 6.12
C MET A 49 -7.47 -1.77 5.52
N ALA A 50 -8.71 -1.57 5.97
CA ALA A 50 -9.46 -0.35 5.71
C ALA A 50 -9.09 0.70 6.76
N LYS A 51 -8.93 1.96 6.34
CA LYS A 51 -8.89 3.07 7.29
C LYS A 51 -10.25 3.10 7.99
N LEU A 52 -10.25 3.12 9.33
CA LEU A 52 -11.48 3.24 10.09
C LEU A 52 -12.17 4.57 9.74
N PRO A 53 -13.49 4.57 9.46
CA PRO A 53 -14.23 5.81 9.27
C PRO A 53 -14.09 6.66 10.53
N GLY A 54 -13.59 7.89 10.37
CA GLY A 54 -13.29 8.82 11.47
C GLY A 54 -11.88 8.75 12.04
N PHE A 55 -11.03 7.81 11.62
CA PHE A 55 -9.63 7.75 12.08
C PHE A 55 -8.68 8.47 11.12
N PHE A 56 -9.04 8.61 9.83
CA PHE A 56 -8.20 9.31 8.85
C PHE A 56 -8.95 10.07 7.73
N GLU A 57 -10.23 9.79 7.46
CA GLU A 57 -10.90 10.33 6.25
C GLU A 57 -11.73 11.60 6.46
N GLN A 58 -12.19 11.90 7.68
CA GLN A 58 -13.12 13.02 7.87
C GLN A 58 -12.51 14.25 8.54
N VAL A 59 -11.60 14.08 9.49
CA VAL A 59 -10.83 15.17 10.09
C VAL A 59 -9.61 14.51 10.70
N GLY A 60 -8.42 14.71 10.11
CA GLY A 60 -7.20 14.00 10.54
C GLY A 60 -6.76 14.27 11.98
N LEU A 61 -7.43 15.17 12.71
CA LEU A 61 -7.19 15.47 14.11
C LEU A 61 -8.53 15.80 14.81
N PRO A 62 -8.65 15.55 16.14
CA PRO A 62 -9.80 16.03 16.91
C PRO A 62 -10.04 17.53 16.68
N PRO A 63 -11.29 18.02 16.70
CA PRO A 63 -11.59 19.43 16.43
C PRO A 63 -10.81 20.41 17.31
N ALA A 64 -10.58 20.04 18.57
CA ALA A 64 -9.78 20.83 19.51
C ALA A 64 -8.31 21.01 19.06
N VAL A 65 -7.75 20.01 18.36
CA VAL A 65 -6.37 20.08 17.88
C VAL A 65 -6.29 20.91 16.60
N LEU A 66 -7.31 20.87 15.74
CA LEU A 66 -7.39 21.78 14.59
C LEU A 66 -7.45 23.24 15.03
N GLU A 67 -8.32 23.55 15.98
CA GLU A 67 -8.43 24.89 16.56
C GLU A 67 -7.11 25.34 17.19
N LEU A 68 -6.39 24.41 17.84
CA LEU A 68 -5.09 24.71 18.43
C LEU A 68 -3.99 24.94 17.37
N MET A 69 -4.03 24.21 16.25
CA MET A 69 -3.11 24.41 15.12
C MET A 69 -3.35 25.73 14.39
N GLU A 70 -4.60 26.23 14.37
CA GLU A 70 -4.95 27.54 13.81
C GLU A 70 -4.51 28.68 14.72
N ASN A 71 -4.64 28.51 16.04
CA ASN A 71 -4.35 29.55 17.03
C ASN A 71 -2.86 29.63 17.44
N ASP A 72 -2.11 28.52 17.43
CA ASP A 72 -0.70 28.49 17.86
C ASP A 72 0.26 27.97 16.75
N PRO A 73 1.12 28.83 16.18
CA PRO A 73 2.15 28.44 15.21
C PRO A 73 3.15 27.39 15.72
N SER A 74 3.37 27.31 17.03
CA SER A 74 4.30 26.38 17.67
C SER A 74 3.76 24.95 17.63
N VAL A 75 2.45 24.80 17.87
CA VAL A 75 1.74 23.52 17.82
C VAL A 75 1.75 22.96 16.40
N LYS A 76 1.56 23.82 15.40
CA LYS A 76 1.67 23.43 14.00
C LYS A 76 3.05 22.85 13.66
N LYS A 77 4.13 23.54 14.02
CA LYS A 77 5.51 23.06 13.81
C LYS A 77 5.76 21.72 14.48
N PHE A 78 5.27 21.54 15.70
CA PHE A 78 5.40 20.27 16.41
C PHE A 78 4.70 19.12 15.69
N VAL A 79 3.50 19.35 15.16
CA VAL A 79 2.76 18.35 14.38
C VAL A 79 3.50 18.01 13.08
N ASP A 80 4.03 19.01 12.39
CA ASP A 80 4.82 18.82 11.16
C ASP A 80 6.09 18.00 11.45
N ASP A 81 6.86 18.37 12.48
CA ASP A 81 8.08 17.64 12.90
C ASP A 81 7.77 16.20 13.32
N LEU A 82 6.62 15.97 13.98
CA LEU A 82 6.17 14.63 14.36
C LEU A 82 5.83 13.78 13.14
N MET A 83 5.17 14.37 12.14
CA MET A 83 4.81 13.71 10.88
C MET A 83 6.08 13.27 10.13
N ASP A 84 7.05 14.18 10.01
CA ASP A 84 8.35 13.92 9.38
C ASP A 84 9.15 12.84 10.12
N SER A 85 9.14 12.87 11.45
CA SER A 85 9.76 11.83 12.29
C SER A 85 9.14 10.45 12.06
N MET A 86 7.82 10.36 11.90
CA MET A 86 7.14 9.09 11.63
C MET A 86 7.43 8.56 10.23
N HIS A 87 7.43 9.43 9.21
CA HIS A 87 7.79 9.05 7.84
C HIS A 87 9.24 8.55 7.75
N SER A 88 10.17 9.20 8.44
CA SER A 88 11.57 8.78 8.52
C SER A 88 11.71 7.42 9.21
N ARG A 89 11.05 7.22 10.36
CA ARG A 89 11.07 5.94 11.09
C ARG A 89 10.47 4.78 10.30
N ASN A 90 9.34 5.00 9.62
CA ASN A 90 8.72 3.96 8.80
C ASN A 90 9.61 3.61 7.59
N SER A 91 10.31 4.58 7.02
CA SER A 91 11.25 4.34 5.92
C SER A 91 12.48 3.56 6.38
N ALA A 92 12.97 3.83 7.60
CA ALA A 92 14.09 3.11 8.20
C ALA A 92 13.69 1.67 8.61
N ALA A 93 12.51 1.49 9.21
CA ALA A 93 11.99 0.16 9.56
C ALA A 93 11.70 -0.69 8.30
N ALA A 94 11.20 -0.09 7.22
CA ALA A 94 11.04 -0.78 5.93
C ALA A 94 12.39 -1.16 5.27
N ALA A 95 13.46 -0.43 5.56
CA ALA A 95 14.81 -0.75 5.10
C ALA A 95 15.44 -1.90 5.90
N GLU A 96 15.23 -1.96 7.23
CA GLU A 96 15.73 -3.06 8.06
C GLU A 96 15.02 -4.39 7.76
N VAL A 97 13.70 -4.39 7.57
CA VAL A 97 12.93 -5.61 7.22
C VAL A 97 13.35 -6.21 5.87
N ASN A 98 13.82 -5.39 4.92
CA ASN A 98 14.35 -5.86 3.64
C ASN A 98 15.80 -6.40 3.72
N SER A 99 16.47 -6.27 4.86
CA SER A 99 17.83 -6.80 5.07
C SER A 99 17.85 -8.13 5.84
N GLU A 100 16.71 -8.57 6.36
CA GLU A 100 16.58 -9.75 7.22
C GLU A 100 15.84 -10.94 6.57
N VAL A 101 15.54 -10.85 5.28
CA VAL A 101 15.10 -12.01 4.47
C VAL A 101 16.34 -12.59 3.77
N PRO A 102 16.82 -13.79 4.14
CA PRO A 102 17.90 -14.48 3.43
C PRO A 102 17.49 -14.94 2.03
#